data_AF-A0A1P8MVP0-F1
#
_entry.id   AF-A0A1P8MVP0-F1
#
_cell.length_a   1.000
_cell.length_b   1.000
_cell.length_c   1.000
_cell.angle_alpha   90.00
_cell.angle_beta   90.00
_cell.angle_gamma   90.00
#
_symmetry.space_group_name_H-M   'P 1'
#
loop_
_entity.id
_entity.type
_entity.pdbx_description
1 polymer ?
#
loop_
_entity_poly.entity_id
_entity_poly.type
_entity_poly.pdbx_seq_one_letter_code
_entity_poly.pdbx_strand_id
1 'polypeptide(L)'
;METFLSQMWIRCRDVAAALIASLWRGRATDDVVAWIEREPPGRQRGIVFGTLIALFLLSIGAAQFGLVGMCLFWGLVIYLIR
;
A
#
# COMPACT_ATOMS: atom_id res chain seq x y z
N MET A 1 15.48 19.37 -3.76
CA MET A 1 15.51 18.05 -3.10
C MET A 1 14.27 17.84 -2.23
N GLU A 2 13.84 18.86 -1.49
CA GLU A 2 12.61 18.83 -0.65
C GLU A 2 11.32 18.52 -1.42
N THR A 3 11.15 19.05 -2.63
CA THR A 3 10.00 18.74 -3.50
C THR A 3 9.94 17.28 -3.92
N PHE A 4 11.08 16.61 -4.10
CA PHE A 4 11.12 15.21 -4.50
C PHE A 4 10.66 14.29 -3.35
N LEU A 5 11.09 14.59 -2.13
CA LEU A 5 10.66 13.88 -0.92
C LEU A 5 9.15 14.04 -0.68
N SER A 6 8.62 15.25 -0.88
CA SER A 6 7.18 15.51 -0.71
C SER A 6 6.33 14.76 -1.74
N GLN A 7 6.74 14.76 -3.01
CA GLN A 7 6.05 13.99 -4.07
C GLN A 7 6.13 12.48 -3.84
N MET A 8 7.27 11.98 -3.39
CA MET A 8 7.45 10.56 -3.08
C MET A 8 6.58 10.14 -1.89
N TRP A 9 6.46 10.99 -0.87
CA TRP A 9 5.58 10.78 0.26
C TRP A 9 4.10 10.69 -0.16
N ILE A 10 3.64 11.63 -1.00
CA ILE A 10 2.27 11.65 -1.52
C ILE A 10 1.98 10.35 -2.27
N ARG A 11 2.86 9.93 -3.20
CA ARG A 11 2.67 8.68 -3.95
C ARG A 11 2.69 7.43 -3.07
N CYS A 12 3.61 7.33 -2.12
CA CYS A 12 3.64 6.19 -1.20
C CYS A 12 2.37 6.09 -0.36
N ARG A 13 1.85 7.24 0.09
CA ARG A 13 0.61 7.30 0.85
C ARG A 13 -0.60 6.90 0.01
N ASP A 14 -0.65 7.36 -1.24
CA ASP A 14 -1.71 7.05 -2.19
C ASP A 14 -1.78 5.54 -2.50
N VAL A 15 -0.62 4.92 -2.77
CA VAL A 15 -0.51 3.47 -2.98
C VAL A 15 -0.91 2.70 -1.72
N ALA A 16 -0.47 3.13 -0.54
CA ALA A 16 -0.86 2.50 0.72
C ALA A 16 -2.38 2.61 0.93
N ALA A 17 -2.98 3.77 0.66
CA ALA A 17 -4.42 3.99 0.75
C ALA A 17 -5.19 3.13 -0.26
N ALA A 18 -4.72 3.00 -1.50
CA ALA A 18 -5.34 2.16 -2.52
C ALA A 18 -5.33 0.67 -2.13
N LEU A 19 -4.21 0.19 -1.56
CA LEU A 19 -4.09 -1.18 -1.05
C LEU A 19 -5.03 -1.45 0.14
N ILE A 20 -5.20 -0.45 1.02
CA ILE A 20 -6.12 -0.57 2.16
C ILE A 20 -7.58 -0.49 1.68
N ALA A 21 -7.88 0.41 0.74
CA ALA A 21 -9.20 0.59 0.15
C ALA A 21 -9.65 -0.67 -0.60
N SER A 22 -8.76 -1.32 -1.33
CA SER A 22 -9.07 -2.58 -2.01
C SER A 22 -9.20 -3.76 -1.04
N LEU A 23 -8.51 -3.75 0.11
CA LEU A 23 -8.78 -4.69 1.20
C LEU A 23 -10.15 -4.43 1.87
N TRP A 24 -10.51 -3.16 2.03
CA TRP A 24 -11.83 -2.71 2.47
C TRP A 24 -12.80 -2.60 1.31
N ARG A 25 -13.20 -3.79 0.83
CA ARG A 25 -14.19 -4.01 -0.24
C ARG A 25 -15.30 -2.93 -0.24
N GLY A 26 -15.22 -1.99 -1.18
CA GLY A 26 -16.25 -0.97 -1.43
C GLY A 26 -15.97 0.45 -0.91
N ARG A 27 -14.81 0.73 -0.28
CA ARG A 27 -14.43 2.10 0.08
C ARG A 27 -13.56 2.71 -1.02
N ALA A 28 -13.85 3.94 -1.44
CA ALA A 28 -13.05 4.64 -2.44
C ALA A 28 -11.67 5.02 -1.87
N THR A 29 -10.63 4.97 -2.72
CA THR A 29 -9.25 5.34 -2.34
C THR A 29 -9.18 6.74 -1.74
N ASP A 30 -9.86 7.72 -2.33
CA ASP A 30 -9.96 9.09 -1.81
C ASP A 30 -10.50 9.17 -0.37
N ASP A 31 -11.47 8.32 -0.04
CA ASP A 31 -12.07 8.27 1.29
C ASP A 31 -11.06 7.76 2.33
N VAL A 32 -10.25 6.77 1.93
CA VAL A 32 -9.17 6.23 2.76
C VAL A 32 -8.03 7.24 2.88
N VAL A 33 -7.68 7.97 1.82
CA VAL A 33 -6.67 9.06 1.89
C VAL A 33 -7.15 10.17 2.83
N ALA A 34 -8.40 10.62 2.70
CA ALA A 34 -8.99 11.64 3.56
C ALA A 34 -9.08 11.18 5.03
N TRP A 35 -9.33 9.89 5.26
CA TRP A 35 -9.29 9.29 6.59
C TRP A 35 -7.86 9.30 7.17
N ILE A 36 -6.88 8.83 6.39
CA ILE A 36 -5.45 8.84 6.76
C ILE A 36 -4.92 10.26 7.00
N GLU A 37 -5.44 11.28 6.30
CA GLU A 37 -5.11 12.69 6.52
C GLU A 37 -5.68 13.28 7.80
N ARG A 38 -6.83 12.79 8.25
CA ARG A 38 -7.43 13.22 9.52
C ARG A 38 -6.75 12.60 10.74
N GLU A 39 -5.95 11.55 10.54
CA GLU A 39 -5.24 10.87 11.61
C GLU A 39 -3.88 11.49 11.96
N PRO A 40 -3.42 11.34 13.22
CA PRO A 40 -2.15 11.90 13.65
C PRO A 40 -0.96 11.31 12.86
N PRO A 41 0.12 12.09 12.68
CA PRO A 41 1.22 11.74 11.78
C PRO A 41 1.94 10.45 12.15
N GLY A 42 1.91 10.03 13.43
CA GLY A 42 2.45 8.74 13.86
C GLY A 42 1.62 7.55 13.36
N ARG A 43 0.29 7.69 13.32
CA ARG A 43 -0.64 6.67 12.84
C ARG A 43 -0.54 6.51 11.32
N GLN A 44 -0.45 7.63 10.60
CA GLN A 44 -0.22 7.66 9.15
C GLN A 44 1.05 6.89 8.76
N ARG A 45 2.17 7.12 9.46
CA ARG A 45 3.41 6.35 9.24
C ARG A 45 3.21 4.87 9.54
N GLY A 46 2.53 4.53 10.64
CA GLY A 46 2.24 3.15 10.99
C GLY A 46 1.42 2.41 9.93
N ILE A 47 0.46 3.08 9.31
CA ILE A 47 -0.35 2.54 8.22
C ILE A 47 0.52 2.28 6.98
N VAL A 48 1.30 3.27 6.54
CA VAL A 48 2.19 3.14 5.37
C VAL A 48 3.25 2.05 5.60
N PHE A 49 3.92 2.08 6.76
CA PHE A 49 4.90 1.04 7.11
C PHE A 49 4.26 -0.34 7.26
N GLY A 50 3.07 -0.41 7.84
CA GLY A 50 2.32 -1.66 7.98
C GLY A 50 2.00 -2.29 6.63
N THR A 51 1.51 -1.49 5.67
CA THR A 51 1.25 -1.95 4.30
C THR A 51 2.53 -2.39 3.59
N LEU A 52 3.63 -1.64 3.73
CA LEU A 52 4.93 -2.01 3.16
C LEU A 52 5.48 -3.31 3.75
N ILE A 53 5.39 -3.48 5.08
CA ILE A 53 5.83 -4.71 5.77
C ILE A 53 4.95 -5.89 5.34
N ALA A 54 3.63 -5.70 5.24
CA ALA A 54 2.71 -6.75 4.78
C ALA A 54 3.05 -7.18 3.35
N LEU A 55 3.25 -6.23 2.43
CA LEU A 55 3.71 -6.50 1.07
C LEU A 55 5.06 -7.24 1.06
N PHE A 56 5.99 -6.83 1.92
CA PHE A 56 7.31 -7.45 2.01
C PHE A 56 7.23 -8.90 2.51
N LEU A 57 6.45 -9.16 3.56
CA LEU A 57 6.19 -10.50 4.07
C LEU A 57 5.49 -11.38 3.03
N LEU A 58 4.50 -10.82 2.33
CA LEU A 58 3.78 -11.49 1.26
C LEU A 58 4.72 -11.82 0.09
N SER A 59 5.64 -10.91 -0.25
CA SER A 59 6.68 -11.11 -1.26
C SER A 59 7.67 -12.21 -0.85
N ILE A 60 8.10 -12.24 0.42
CA ILE A 60 8.94 -13.34 0.95
C ILE A 60 8.21 -14.68 0.86
N GLY A 61 6.93 -14.73 1.27
CA GLY A 61 6.12 -15.94 1.18
C GLY A 61 5.92 -16.40 -0.26
N ALA A 62 5.61 -15.46 -1.17
CA ALA A 62 5.52 -15.71 -2.60
C ALA A 62 6.84 -16.22 -3.19
N ALA A 63 7.98 -15.70 -2.77
CA ALA A 63 9.29 -16.15 -3.22
C ALA A 63 9.57 -17.62 -2.85
N GLN A 64 8.98 -18.14 -1.76
CA GLN A 64 9.10 -19.56 -1.40
C GLN A 64 8.43 -20.48 -2.43
N PHE A 65 7.40 -20.00 -3.14
CA PHE A 65 6.72 -20.73 -4.22
C PHE A 65 7.37 -20.47 -5.60
N GLY A 66 8.52 -19.81 -5.63
CA GLY A 66 9.25 -19.48 -6.86
C GLY A 66 8.50 -18.54 -7.79
N LEU A 67 8.66 -18.76 -9.10
CA LEU A 67 8.11 -17.91 -10.17
C LEU A 67 6.57 -17.80 -10.12
N VAL A 68 5.89 -18.89 -9.73
CA VAL A 68 4.42 -18.93 -9.61
C VAL A 68 3.94 -18.02 -8.48
N GLY A 69 4.60 -18.06 -7.32
CA GLY A 69 4.27 -17.18 -6.21
C GLY A 69 4.51 -15.71 -6.56
N MET A 70 5.61 -15.40 -7.25
CA MET A 70 5.88 -14.05 -7.76
C MET A 70 4.79 -13.56 -8.72
N CYS A 71 4.33 -14.38 -9.67
CA CYS A 71 3.24 -14.02 -10.57
C CYS A 71 1.92 -13.78 -9.83
N LEU A 72 1.59 -14.62 -8.84
CA LEU A 72 0.41 -14.44 -7.98
C LEU A 72 0.49 -13.15 -7.16
N PHE A 73 1.65 -12.87 -6.56
CA PHE A 73 1.90 -11.65 -5.81
C PHE A 73 1.71 -10.40 -6.69
N TRP A 74 2.34 -10.38 -7.87
CA TRP A 74 2.19 -9.28 -8.81
C TRP A 74 0.75 -9.12 -9.30
N GLY A 75 0.07 -10.24 -9.61
CA GLY A 75 -1.33 -10.23 -10.02
C GLY A 75 -2.25 -9.67 -8.93
N LEU A 76 -2.02 -10.05 -7.66
CA LEU A 76 -2.77 -9.53 -6.52
C LEU A 76 -2.56 -8.02 -6.35
N VAL A 77 -1.31 -7.54 -6.44
CA VAL A 77 -0.98 -6.11 -6.34
C VAL A 77 -1.62 -5.32 -7.48
N ILE A 78 -1.55 -5.81 -8.71
CA ILE A 78 -2.18 -5.17 -9.87
C ILE A 78 -3.70 -5.14 -9.69
N TYR A 79 -4.29 -6.24 -9.20
CA TYR A 79 -5.73 -6.31 -8.92
C TYR A 79 -6.17 -5.38 -7.79
N LEU A 80 -5.34 -5.21 -6.75
CA LEU A 80 -5.61 -4.28 -5.64
C LEU A 80 -5.49 -2.80 -6.05
N ILE A 81 -4.64 -2.48 -7.03
CA ILE A 81 -4.42 -1.09 -7.50
C ILE A 81 -5.43 -0.68 -8.59
N ARG A 82 -6.06 -1.64 -9.27
CA ARG A 82 -6.95 -1.39 -10.40
C ARG A 82 -8.40 -1.17 -9.98
#